data_AF-A0A2I0K6P6-F1
#
_entry.id   AF-A0A2I0K6P6-F1
#
_cell.length_a   1.000
_cell.length_b   1.000
_cell.length_c   1.000
_cell.angle_alpha   90.00
_cell.angle_beta   90.00
_cell.angle_gamma   90.00
#
_symmetry.space_group_name_H-M   'P 1'
#
loop_
_entity.id
_entity.type
_entity.pdbx_description
1 polymer ?
#
loop_
_entity_poly.entity_id
_entity_poly.type
_entity_poly.pdbx_seq_one_letter_code
_entity_poly.pdbx_strand_id
1 'polypeptide(L)'
;MLGSQAIVAFQNPNGTMNVYTTPINSYNPSMRPGPLSFGVSNVSGVYSYNEMTIFASVGPLENATGVNHVWQAGGSVSSGVPSIHAISGPNLQSMGKIDFLSP
;
A
#
# COMPACT_ATOMS: atom_id res chain seq x y z
N MET A 1 9.83 3.10 -1.59
CA MET A 1 10.68 2.16 -2.35
C MET A 1 10.47 2.38 -3.84
N LEU A 2 11.52 2.70 -4.60
CA LEU A 2 11.42 2.81 -6.06
C LEU A 2 11.25 1.41 -6.67
N GLY A 3 10.34 1.27 -7.64
CA GLY A 3 10.07 -0.01 -8.31
C GLY A 3 9.11 -0.92 -7.55
N SER A 4 8.65 -0.53 -6.37
CA SER A 4 7.60 -1.25 -5.65
C SER A 4 6.22 -0.97 -6.24
N GLN A 5 5.24 -1.73 -5.78
CA GLN A 5 3.84 -1.62 -6.14
C GLN A 5 3.04 -1.64 -4.85
N ALA A 6 2.03 -0.78 -4.72
CA ALA A 6 1.41 -0.49 -3.44
C ALA A 6 -0.11 -0.65 -3.49
N ILE A 7 -0.66 -1.09 -2.35
CA ILE A 7 -2.06 -0.87 -2.00
C ILE A 7 -2.06 0.30 -1.03
N VAL A 8 -2.80 1.35 -1.38
CA VAL A 8 -2.89 2.58 -0.61
C VAL A 8 -4.27 2.63 0.01
N ALA A 9 -4.34 3.04 1.28
CA ALA A 9 -5.58 3.37 1.95
C ALA A 9 -5.51 4.75 2.60
N PHE A 10 -6.63 5.48 2.56
CA PHE A 10 -6.82 6.66 3.39
C PHE A 10 -8.31 6.95 3.59
N GLN A 11 -8.63 7.64 4.69
CA GLN A 11 -9.98 8.08 4.97
C GLN A 11 -10.25 9.46 4.37
N ASN A 12 -11.36 9.59 3.65
CA ASN A 12 -11.88 10.89 3.19
C ASN A 12 -12.39 11.70 4.39
N PRO A 13 -12.51 13.04 4.24
CA PRO A 13 -13.14 13.88 5.28
C PRO A 13 -14.56 13.47 5.67
N ASN A 14 -15.29 12.80 4.77
CA ASN A 14 -16.64 12.28 5.04
C ASN A 14 -16.64 10.89 5.74
N GLY A 15 -15.48 10.41 6.19
CA GLY A 15 -15.33 9.14 6.91
C GLY A 15 -15.23 7.89 6.03
N THR A 16 -15.47 8.01 4.72
CA THR A 16 -15.36 6.86 3.80
C THR A 16 -13.90 6.47 3.57
N MET A 17 -13.63 5.17 3.49
CA MET A 17 -12.31 4.65 3.15
C MET A 17 -12.14 4.61 1.64
N ASN A 18 -11.03 5.14 1.12
CA ASN A 18 -10.55 4.81 -0.22
C ASN A 18 -9.44 3.80 -0.08
N VAL A 19 -9.48 2.76 -0.91
CA VAL A 19 -8.40 1.80 -1.04
C VAL A 19 -8.21 1.46 -2.51
N TYR A 20 -6.98 1.54 -2.99
CA TYR A 20 -6.66 1.28 -4.40
C TYR A 20 -5.20 0.87 -4.58
N THR A 21 -4.90 0.32 -5.76
CA THR A 21 -3.53 -0.02 -6.15
C THR A 21 -2.86 1.12 -6.90
N THR A 22 -1.54 1.30 -6.71
CA THR A 22 -0.74 2.25 -7.48
C THR A 22 0.69 1.72 -7.69
N PRO A 23 1.27 1.89 -8.89
CA PRO A 23 2.70 1.65 -9.09
C PRO A 23 3.55 2.77 -8.47
N ILE A 24 4.73 2.43 -7.94
CA ILE A 24 5.72 3.39 -7.42
C ILE A 24 6.93 3.41 -8.35
N ASN A 25 6.81 4.18 -9.44
CA ASN A 25 7.76 4.20 -10.55
C ASN A 25 8.80 5.34 -10.47
N SER A 26 8.72 6.21 -9.46
CA SER A 26 9.67 7.28 -9.22
C SER A 26 9.73 7.62 -7.72
N TYR A 27 10.60 8.55 -7.32
CA TYR A 27 10.62 9.11 -5.96
C TYR A 27 9.48 10.12 -5.70
N ASN A 28 8.75 10.52 -6.74
CA ASN A 28 7.56 11.35 -6.65
C ASN A 28 6.49 10.78 -7.59
N PRO A 29 5.94 9.59 -7.28
CA PRO A 29 4.96 8.93 -8.12
C PRO A 29 3.64 9.71 -8.10
N SER A 30 2.79 9.51 -9.10
CA SER A 30 1.49 10.21 -9.18
C SER A 30 0.54 9.84 -8.03
N MET A 31 0.77 8.69 -7.38
CA MET A 31 -0.09 8.09 -6.35
C MET A 31 -1.56 7.95 -6.79
N ARG A 32 -1.81 7.90 -8.11
CA ARG A 32 -3.15 7.68 -8.69
C ARG A 32 -3.42 6.18 -8.85
N PRO A 33 -4.70 5.77 -8.84
CA PRO A 33 -5.05 4.38 -9.13
C PRO A 33 -4.43 3.87 -10.42
N GLY A 34 -3.84 2.69 -10.38
CA GLY A 34 -3.17 2.07 -11.52
C GLY A 34 -3.00 0.56 -11.36
N PRO A 35 -2.86 -0.16 -12.48
CA PRO A 35 -2.67 -1.60 -12.46
C PRO A 35 -1.31 -1.97 -11.84
N LEU A 36 -1.26 -3.16 -11.26
CA LEU A 36 -0.01 -3.79 -10.81
C LEU A 36 0.37 -4.92 -11.76
N SER A 37 1.61 -5.38 -11.69
CA SER A 37 2.14 -6.51 -12.46
C SER A 37 1.66 -7.87 -11.94
N PHE A 38 0.87 -7.88 -10.86
CA PHE A 38 0.25 -9.07 -10.28
C PHE A 38 -1.20 -8.76 -9.90
N GLY A 39 -2.03 -9.79 -9.82
CA GLY A 39 -3.44 -9.64 -9.46
C GLY A 39 -3.60 -9.14 -8.02
N VAL A 40 -4.49 -8.17 -7.83
CA VAL A 40 -4.99 -7.76 -6.52
C VAL A 40 -6.51 -7.64 -6.60
N SER A 41 -7.22 -8.31 -5.70
CA SER A 41 -8.68 -8.32 -5.67
C SER A 41 -9.21 -8.18 -4.24
N ASN A 42 -10.53 -8.04 -4.10
CA ASN A 42 -11.22 -7.90 -2.81
C ASN A 42 -10.63 -6.79 -1.92
N VAL A 43 -10.25 -5.68 -2.56
CA VAL A 43 -9.58 -4.57 -1.88
C VAL A 43 -10.59 -3.77 -1.08
N SER A 44 -10.33 -3.62 0.21
CA SER A 44 -11.11 -2.79 1.11
C SER A 44 -10.26 -2.31 2.27
N GLY A 45 -10.81 -1.42 3.10
CA GLY A 45 -10.13 -0.98 4.29
C GLY A 45 -11.09 -0.40 5.31
N VAL A 46 -10.63 -0.38 6.55
CA VAL A 46 -11.35 0.20 7.68
C VAL A 46 -10.42 1.12 8.44
N TYR A 47 -11.01 2.12 9.08
CA TYR A 47 -10.32 2.95 10.05
C TYR A 47 -11.12 2.94 11.36
N SER A 48 -10.52 2.40 12.41
CA SER A 48 -11.14 2.27 13.72
C SER A 48 -10.06 2.26 14.79
N TYR A 49 -10.36 2.78 15.99
CA TYR A 49 -9.41 2.83 17.11
C TYR A 49 -8.05 3.44 16.75
N ASN A 50 -8.06 4.45 15.88
CA ASN A 50 -6.85 5.11 15.37
C ASN A 50 -5.91 4.18 14.56
N GLU A 51 -6.44 3.05 14.07
CA GLU A 51 -5.74 2.09 13.24
C GLU A 51 -6.40 1.98 11.87
N MET A 52 -5.57 1.90 10.83
CA MET A 52 -6.01 1.65 9.46
C MET A 52 -5.65 0.22 9.07
N THR A 53 -6.66 -0.56 8.70
CA THR A 53 -6.48 -1.93 8.25
C THR A 53 -6.85 -2.03 6.78
N ILE A 54 -5.98 -2.66 5.99
CA ILE A 54 -6.22 -2.94 4.56
C ILE A 54 -6.50 -4.43 4.41
N PHE A 55 -7.58 -4.76 3.70
CA PHE A 55 -7.89 -6.13 3.29
C PHE A 55 -7.72 -6.25 1.79
N ALA A 56 -7.00 -7.28 1.34
CA ALA A 56 -6.84 -7.58 -0.07
C ALA A 56 -6.46 -9.05 -0.28
N SER A 57 -6.82 -9.58 -1.43
CA SER A 57 -6.28 -10.84 -1.94
C SER A 57 -5.19 -10.52 -2.96
N VAL A 58 -3.97 -11.02 -2.73
CA VAL A 58 -2.81 -10.79 -3.60
C VAL A 58 -2.46 -12.09 -4.33
N GLY A 59 -2.34 -11.99 -5.65
CA GLY A 59 -1.95 -13.09 -6.51
C GLY A 59 -2.93 -13.34 -7.67
N PRO A 60 -2.70 -14.40 -8.47
CA PRO A 60 -1.59 -15.35 -8.34
C PRO A 60 -0.23 -14.66 -8.54
N LEU A 61 0.78 -15.12 -7.80
CA LEU A 61 2.16 -14.72 -7.99
C LEU A 61 2.80 -15.74 -8.93
N GLU A 62 2.85 -15.43 -10.23
CA GLU A 62 3.13 -16.41 -11.29
C GLU A 62 4.42 -17.22 -11.06
N ASN A 63 5.48 -16.58 -10.56
CA ASN A 63 6.81 -17.18 -10.39
C ASN A 63 7.40 -16.95 -9.00
N ALA A 64 6.56 -16.72 -7.97
CA ALA A 64 7.05 -16.41 -6.63
C ALA A 64 6.22 -17.08 -5.54
N THR A 65 6.91 -17.63 -4.55
CA THR A 65 6.32 -18.24 -3.35
C THR A 65 6.32 -17.28 -2.16
N GLY A 66 6.83 -16.06 -2.34
CA GLY A 66 6.90 -15.05 -1.30
C GLY A 66 7.14 -13.66 -1.87
N VAL A 67 6.92 -12.64 -1.05
CA VAL A 67 7.12 -11.23 -1.39
C VAL A 67 7.89 -10.52 -0.31
N ASN A 68 8.74 -9.58 -0.70
CA ASN A 68 9.20 -8.55 0.23
C ASN A 68 8.11 -7.50 0.34
N HIS A 69 7.73 -7.15 1.56
CA HIS A 69 6.73 -6.13 1.81
C HIS A 69 7.33 -5.02 2.66
N VAL A 70 6.72 -3.85 2.54
CA VAL A 70 7.13 -2.62 3.19
C VAL A 70 5.87 -1.92 3.66
N TRP A 71 5.94 -1.26 4.80
CA TRP A 71 4.83 -0.45 5.29
C TRP A 71 5.26 1.01 5.32
N GLN A 72 4.39 1.88 4.84
CA GLN A 72 4.65 3.31 4.77
C GLN A 72 3.44 4.05 5.35
N ALA A 73 3.70 4.99 6.24
CA ALA A 73 2.69 5.85 6.84
C ALA A 73 3.03 7.32 6.62
N GLY A 74 2.01 8.07 6.20
CA GLY A 74 2.07 9.51 5.96
C GLY A 74 0.96 10.24 6.70
N GLY A 75 1.16 11.54 6.93
CA GLY A 75 0.24 12.36 7.73
C GLY A 75 -0.81 13.14 6.92
N SER A 76 -0.75 13.13 5.59
CA SER A 76 -1.63 13.98 4.79
C SER A 76 -1.97 13.42 3.41
N VAL A 77 -3.17 13.76 2.97
CA VAL A 77 -3.72 13.50 1.64
C VAL A 77 -4.27 14.82 1.11
N SER A 78 -3.90 15.19 -0.11
CA SER A 78 -4.38 16.40 -0.78
C SER A 78 -5.12 16.02 -2.05
N SER A 79 -6.36 16.48 -2.20
CA SER A 79 -7.18 16.22 -3.39
C SER A 79 -7.27 14.74 -3.79
N GLY A 80 -7.37 13.86 -2.78
CA GLY A 80 -7.43 12.41 -2.96
C GLY A 80 -6.08 11.77 -3.35
N VAL A 81 -4.96 12.47 -3.15
CA VAL A 81 -3.61 11.98 -3.45
C VAL A 81 -2.77 12.05 -2.17
N PRO A 82 -2.23 10.92 -1.66
CA PRO A 82 -1.28 10.93 -0.56
C PRO A 82 -0.09 11.83 -0.83
N SER A 83 0.29 12.64 0.15
CA SER A 83 1.47 13.51 0.05
C SER A 83 2.75 12.74 0.39
N ILE A 84 3.89 13.35 0.06
CA ILE A 84 5.18 12.86 0.53
C ILE A 84 5.20 12.78 2.06
N HIS A 85 5.79 11.71 2.59
CA HIS A 85 5.96 11.49 4.02
C HIS A 85 7.45 11.39 4.36
N ALA A 86 7.76 11.27 5.66
CA ALA A 86 9.13 11.12 6.11
C ALA A 86 9.77 9.86 5.51
N ILE A 87 10.93 10.03 4.88
CA ILE A 87 11.78 8.96 4.33
C ILE A 87 12.87 8.56 5.33
N SER A 88 12.51 8.46 6.61
CA SER A 88 13.42 8.18 7.71
C SER A 88 12.73 7.36 8.81
N GLY A 89 13.52 6.85 9.75
CA GLY A 89 13.02 6.18 10.96
C GLY A 89 12.13 4.97 10.65
N PRO A 90 10.94 4.85 11.28
CA PRO A 90 10.06 3.70 11.11
C PRO A 90 9.65 3.41 9.66
N ASN A 91 9.50 4.44 8.81
CA ASN A 91 9.15 4.25 7.41
C ASN A 91 10.25 3.53 6.61
N LEU A 92 11.53 3.73 6.95
CA LEU A 92 12.64 2.99 6.31
C LEU A 92 12.85 1.61 6.92
N GLN A 93 12.45 1.40 8.18
CA GLN A 93 12.67 0.16 8.92
C GLN A 93 11.50 -0.81 8.82
N SER A 94 10.31 -0.34 8.41
CA SER A 94 9.13 -1.18 8.29
C SER A 94 9.15 -1.97 6.99
N MET A 95 9.86 -3.09 7.04
CA MET A 95 10.01 -4.03 5.94
C MET A 95 10.04 -5.45 6.47
N GLY A 96 9.66 -6.39 5.62
CA GLY A 96 9.67 -7.81 5.96
C GLY A 96 9.58 -8.68 4.71
N LYS A 97 9.48 -9.99 4.94
CA LYS A 97 9.25 -10.98 3.90
C LYS A 97 8.05 -11.82 4.30
N ILE A 98 7.12 -11.98 3.38
CA ILE A 98 6.01 -12.92 3.49
C ILE A 98 6.41 -14.13 2.64
N ASP A 99 6.37 -15.31 3.25
CA ASP A 99 6.48 -16.59 2.56
C ASP A 99 5.11 -17.25 2.57
N PHE A 100 4.52 -17.47 1.40
CA PHE A 100 3.19 -18.04 1.25
C PHE A 100 3.16 -19.57 1.36
N LEU A 101 4.33 -20.22 1.47
CA LEU A 101 4.43 -21.66 1.69
C LEU A 101 4.70 -22.03 3.15
N SER A 102 5.03 -21.04 3.98
CA SER A 102 5.27 -21.24 5.41
C SER A 102 4.00 -20.91 6.20
N PRO A 103 3.60 -21.75 7.18
CA PRO A 103 2.43 -21.54 8.02
C PRO A 103 2.58 -20.37 9.00
#